data_AF-A0A1F7ZRV6-F1
#
_entry.id   AF-A0A1F7ZRV6-F1
#
_cell.length_a   1.000
_cell.length_b   1.000
_cell.length_c   1.000
_cell.angle_alpha   90.00
_cell.angle_beta   90.00
_cell.angle_gamma   90.00
#
_symmetry.space_group_name_H-M   'P 1'
#
loop_
_entity.id
_entity.type
_entity.pdbx_description
1 polymer ?
#
loop_
_entity_poly.entity_id
_entity_poly.type
_entity_poly.pdbx_seq_one_letter_code
_entity_poly.pdbx_strand_id
1 'polypeptide(L)'
;MPLINWQTFINSVSNKEGGQGKISLLLFQAVMFSATTFVNLDHLQKAGYSSREEAHEAFFQKAHLLYQSQYESDPLTNLQALLLMTHRSKATDGKDSRYWIEVAISLALMMGLFRDLPTGYARHYNQKLHRRIAWTCYMADSLISLRLRCLPLIRSVDFNVSMLTEDDFDVGNISMESQLLLPRCTFIRCLESQKCLADICVSQAQLCLCIRRVLNVQARCNSTGISADAIATPPDSPNKHHSDYLTSIWMSQKALTDWEYSLPPICQRPPTAFWIGSNESPIVTLHRNVLHMVYQGVVCVLYQSQIFQSSTSRMQHAARQITEIATELDDMNLLHSLPIIGSTTIMIAMIIHLAEVQISSPVKQRETITDIESCIELMKRLQDVHSCMNIVTHLILAALQKCSPV
;
A
#
# COMPACT_ATOMS: atom_id res chain seq x y z
N MET A 1 3.79 -7.00 -4.43
CA MET A 1 2.55 -7.60 -4.97
C MET A 1 2.89 -8.96 -5.58
N PRO A 2 2.40 -10.09 -5.04
CA PRO A 2 2.75 -11.43 -5.51
C PRO A 2 1.94 -11.85 -6.75
N LEU A 3 2.06 -11.08 -7.84
CA LEU A 3 1.25 -11.24 -9.05
C LEU A 3 1.79 -12.29 -10.01
N ILE A 4 3.11 -12.51 -10.02
CA ILE A 4 3.80 -13.30 -11.04
C ILE A 4 4.57 -14.45 -10.39
N ASN A 5 4.71 -15.54 -11.14
CA ASN A 5 5.67 -16.60 -10.82
C ASN A 5 7.06 -16.08 -11.16
N TRP A 6 7.70 -15.44 -10.18
CA TRP A 6 8.95 -14.71 -10.37
C TRP A 6 10.08 -15.59 -10.94
N GLN A 7 10.12 -16.87 -10.58
CA GLN A 7 11.11 -17.83 -11.09
C GLN A 7 10.97 -18.02 -12.62
N THR A 8 9.75 -18.30 -13.08
CA THR A 8 9.45 -18.46 -14.51
C THR A 8 9.72 -17.17 -15.27
N PHE A 9 9.35 -16.03 -14.68
CA PHE A 9 9.60 -14.71 -15.28
C PHE A 9 11.09 -14.45 -15.45
N ILE A 10 11.90 -14.58 -14.38
CA ILE A 10 13.34 -14.30 -14.45
C ILE A 10 14.05 -15.26 -15.41
N ASN A 11 13.72 -16.56 -15.38
CA ASN A 11 14.30 -17.55 -16.28
C ASN A 11 14.01 -17.22 -17.76
N SER A 12 12.77 -16.82 -18.06
CA SER A 12 12.37 -16.46 -19.41
C SER A 12 13.04 -15.16 -19.90
N VAL A 13 13.19 -14.14 -19.04
CA VAL A 13 13.92 -12.91 -19.38
C VAL A 13 15.43 -13.17 -19.53
N SER A 14 15.97 -14.14 -18.78
CA SER A 14 17.41 -14.40 -18.75
C SER A 14 17.95 -15.12 -19.96
N ASN A 15 17.11 -15.90 -20.64
CA ASN A 15 17.53 -16.62 -21.82
C ASN A 15 17.31 -15.78 -23.09
N LYS A 16 18.38 -15.21 -23.63
CA LYS A 16 18.36 -14.44 -24.89
C LYS A 16 17.93 -15.27 -26.10
N GLU A 17 18.05 -16.59 -26.04
CA GLU A 17 17.70 -17.51 -27.14
C GLU A 17 16.21 -17.90 -27.13
N GLY A 18 15.44 -17.49 -26.11
CA GLY A 18 14.01 -17.76 -26.00
C GLY A 18 13.65 -19.22 -25.66
N GLY A 19 14.64 -20.07 -25.36
CA GLY A 19 14.46 -21.50 -25.10
C GLY A 19 13.83 -21.84 -23.74
N GLN A 20 13.70 -20.87 -22.82
CA GLN A 20 13.15 -21.08 -21.46
C GLN A 20 11.71 -20.57 -21.27
N GLY A 21 11.04 -20.21 -22.36
CA GLY A 21 9.64 -19.78 -22.34
C GLY A 21 9.42 -18.42 -22.99
N LYS A 22 8.17 -17.98 -23.00
CA LYS A 22 7.74 -16.67 -23.51
C LYS A 22 7.05 -15.91 -22.40
N ILE A 23 7.23 -14.60 -22.36
CA ILE A 23 6.48 -13.68 -21.51
C ILE A 23 5.66 -12.77 -22.40
N SER A 24 4.43 -12.49 -21.98
CA SER A 24 3.61 -11.47 -22.61
C SER A 24 4.33 -10.12 -22.64
N LEU A 25 4.40 -9.50 -23.81
CA LEU A 25 5.00 -8.18 -23.95
C LEU A 25 4.25 -7.14 -23.09
N LEU A 26 2.92 -7.26 -22.98
CA LEU A 26 2.11 -6.41 -22.11
C LEU A 26 2.55 -6.55 -20.65
N LEU A 27 2.64 -7.78 -20.14
CA LEU A 27 3.04 -8.04 -18.76
C LEU A 27 4.47 -7.57 -18.50
N PHE A 28 5.39 -7.80 -19.43
CA PHE A 28 6.76 -7.32 -19.32
C PHE A 28 6.82 -5.79 -19.20
N GLN A 29 6.13 -5.06 -20.10
CA GLN A 29 6.09 -3.59 -20.02
C GLN A 29 5.43 -3.10 -18.72
N ALA A 30 4.38 -3.77 -18.24
CA ALA A 30 3.72 -3.43 -16.98
C ALA A 30 4.63 -3.67 -15.75
N VAL A 31 5.44 -4.73 -15.76
CA VAL A 31 6.46 -4.97 -14.72
C VAL A 31 7.51 -3.87 -14.75
N MET A 32 8.06 -3.55 -15.93
CA MET A 32 9.04 -2.48 -16.08
C MET A 32 8.48 -1.13 -15.63
N PHE A 33 7.23 -0.82 -16.00
CA PHE A 33 6.50 0.35 -15.52
C PHE A 33 6.47 0.43 -14.00
N SER A 34 5.99 -0.61 -13.32
CA SER A 34 5.91 -0.61 -11.85
C SER A 34 7.28 -0.49 -11.16
N ALA A 35 8.34 -1.03 -11.78
CA ALA A 35 9.69 -0.99 -11.24
C ALA A 35 10.33 0.41 -11.35
N THR A 36 9.92 1.23 -12.32
CA THR A 36 10.50 2.59 -12.51
C THR A 36 10.36 3.48 -11.28
N THR A 37 9.41 3.22 -10.38
CA THR A 37 9.29 3.96 -9.12
C THR A 37 10.46 3.69 -8.17
N PHE A 38 11.04 2.49 -8.17
CA PHE A 38 11.98 2.02 -7.14
C PHE A 38 13.43 1.87 -7.65
N VAL A 39 13.64 1.84 -8.97
CA VAL A 39 14.97 1.72 -9.57
C VAL A 39 15.81 2.98 -9.33
N ASN A 40 17.11 2.87 -9.07
CA ASN A 40 17.97 4.06 -8.94
C ASN A 40 17.94 4.91 -10.24
N LEU A 41 17.82 6.23 -10.09
CA LEU A 41 17.74 7.20 -11.20
C LEU A 41 18.91 7.05 -12.19
N ASP A 42 20.11 6.71 -11.72
CA ASP A 42 21.29 6.48 -12.57
C ASP A 42 21.04 5.44 -13.67
N HIS A 43 20.26 4.39 -13.37
CA HIS A 43 19.91 3.36 -14.35
C HIS A 43 18.88 3.86 -15.37
N LEU A 44 17.97 4.75 -14.96
CA LEU A 44 16.99 5.35 -15.87
C LEU A 44 17.68 6.35 -16.82
N GLN A 45 18.62 7.14 -16.31
CA GLN A 45 19.43 8.05 -17.12
C GLN A 45 20.30 7.32 -18.13
N LYS A 46 20.94 6.22 -17.73
CA LYS A 46 21.68 5.34 -18.66
C LYS A 46 20.77 4.72 -19.73
N ALA A 47 19.50 4.52 -19.42
CA ALA A 47 18.50 4.05 -20.39
C ALA A 47 17.94 5.17 -21.29
N GLY A 48 18.39 6.42 -21.10
CA GLY A 48 18.04 7.57 -21.95
C GLY A 48 16.89 8.43 -21.43
N TYR A 49 16.42 8.25 -20.20
CA TYR A 49 15.37 9.08 -19.60
C TYR A 49 15.97 10.21 -18.76
N SER A 50 15.44 11.43 -18.88
CA SER A 50 15.94 12.59 -18.14
C SER A 50 15.50 12.59 -16.68
N SER A 51 14.29 12.07 -16.40
CA SER A 51 13.72 11.98 -15.06
C SER A 51 13.01 10.66 -14.79
N ARG A 52 12.73 10.38 -13.52
CA ARG A 52 11.95 9.21 -13.10
C ARG A 52 10.53 9.28 -13.65
N GLU A 53 9.90 10.45 -13.60
CA GLU A 53 8.54 10.68 -14.10
C GLU A 53 8.46 10.44 -15.60
N GLU A 54 9.45 10.89 -16.38
CA GLU A 54 9.52 10.63 -17.81
C GLU A 54 9.59 9.12 -18.09
N ALA A 55 10.48 8.40 -17.40
CA ALA A 55 10.58 6.95 -17.53
C ALA A 55 9.27 6.26 -17.14
N HIS A 56 8.68 6.65 -16.02
CA HIS A 56 7.42 6.09 -15.50
C HIS A 56 6.29 6.25 -16.53
N GLU A 57 6.11 7.44 -17.10
CA GLU A 57 5.08 7.67 -18.11
C GLU A 57 5.41 6.95 -19.43
N ALA A 58 6.66 6.92 -19.87
CA ALA A 58 7.05 6.23 -21.10
C ALA A 58 6.77 4.71 -21.04
N PHE A 59 7.10 4.04 -19.93
CA PHE A 59 6.79 2.63 -19.75
C PHE A 59 5.28 2.38 -19.55
N PHE A 60 4.58 3.29 -18.88
CA PHE A 60 3.13 3.23 -18.78
C PHE A 60 2.47 3.26 -20.16
N GLN A 61 2.83 4.23 -21.01
CA GLN A 61 2.26 4.38 -22.34
C GLN A 61 2.50 3.14 -23.21
N LYS A 62 3.69 2.51 -23.11
CA LYS A 62 3.95 1.23 -23.79
C LYS A 62 3.00 0.12 -23.35
N ALA A 63 2.84 -0.07 -22.03
CA ALA A 63 1.92 -1.08 -21.49
C ALA A 63 0.46 -0.76 -21.85
N HIS A 64 0.06 0.50 -21.73
CA HIS A 64 -1.29 0.97 -22.04
C HIS A 64 -1.64 0.79 -23.51
N LEU A 65 -0.75 1.12 -24.44
CA LEU A 65 -0.97 0.91 -25.88
C LEU A 65 -1.17 -0.57 -26.21
N LEU A 66 -0.37 -1.47 -25.63
CA LEU A 66 -0.51 -2.92 -25.81
C LEU A 66 -1.85 -3.44 -25.28
N TYR A 67 -2.30 -2.91 -24.13
CA TYR A 67 -3.61 -3.24 -23.58
C TYR A 67 -4.75 -2.71 -24.47
N GLN A 68 -4.67 -1.46 -24.92
CA GLN A 68 -5.67 -0.85 -25.79
C GLN A 68 -5.78 -1.52 -27.16
N SER A 69 -4.65 -1.99 -27.70
CA SER A 69 -4.63 -2.76 -28.95
C SER A 69 -5.11 -4.20 -28.80
N GLN A 70 -5.54 -4.62 -27.60
CA GLN A 70 -5.94 -5.99 -27.28
C GLN A 70 -4.86 -7.00 -27.67
N TYR A 71 -3.59 -6.65 -27.45
CA TYR A 71 -2.45 -7.47 -27.87
C TYR A 71 -2.43 -8.82 -27.14
N GLU A 72 -2.73 -8.81 -25.85
CA GLU A 72 -2.75 -10.01 -25.02
C GLU A 72 -4.15 -10.62 -24.98
N SER A 73 -4.25 -11.92 -25.29
CA SER A 73 -5.51 -12.65 -25.29
C SER A 73 -5.81 -13.30 -23.93
N ASP A 74 -4.79 -13.62 -23.13
CA ASP A 74 -4.98 -14.24 -21.82
C ASP A 74 -5.56 -13.24 -20.81
N PRO A 75 -6.77 -13.46 -20.28
CA PRO A 75 -7.40 -12.54 -19.33
C PRO A 75 -6.63 -12.47 -18.00
N LEU A 76 -5.94 -13.53 -17.58
CA LEU A 76 -5.15 -13.52 -16.34
C LEU A 76 -3.93 -12.60 -16.47
N THR A 77 -3.22 -12.69 -17.58
CA THR A 77 -2.10 -11.81 -17.91
C THR A 77 -2.55 -10.35 -18.05
N ASN A 78 -3.69 -10.09 -18.69
CA ASN A 78 -4.30 -8.76 -18.73
C ASN A 78 -4.59 -8.22 -17.32
N LEU A 79 -5.16 -9.05 -16.45
CA LEU A 79 -5.42 -8.66 -15.06
C LEU A 79 -4.14 -8.35 -14.28
N GLN A 80 -3.09 -9.18 -14.41
CA GLN A 80 -1.79 -8.93 -13.78
C GLN A 80 -1.21 -7.58 -14.24
N ALA A 81 -1.28 -7.29 -15.54
CA ALA A 81 -0.82 -6.01 -16.09
C ALA A 81 -1.63 -4.83 -15.55
N LEU A 82 -2.96 -4.93 -15.53
CA LEU A 82 -3.84 -3.88 -14.98
C LEU A 82 -3.57 -3.62 -13.49
N LEU A 83 -3.34 -4.67 -12.70
CA LEU A 83 -2.97 -4.53 -11.29
C LEU A 83 -1.61 -3.83 -11.13
N LEU A 84 -0.64 -4.08 -12.01
CA LEU A 84 0.64 -3.35 -12.01
C LEU A 84 0.45 -1.89 -12.44
N MET A 85 -0.46 -1.59 -13.37
CA MET A 85 -0.78 -0.23 -13.81
C MET A 85 -1.36 0.65 -12.68
N THR A 86 -1.84 0.06 -11.58
CA THR A 86 -2.29 0.81 -10.38
C THR A 86 -1.19 1.63 -9.70
N HIS A 87 0.09 1.39 -10.02
CA HIS A 87 1.21 2.22 -9.54
C HIS A 87 1.21 3.64 -10.12
N ARG A 88 0.37 3.94 -11.13
CA ARG A 88 0.22 5.29 -11.69
C ARG A 88 -0.52 6.19 -10.69
N SER A 89 0.22 6.93 -9.89
CA SER A 89 -0.32 7.72 -8.77
C SER A 89 -0.92 9.07 -9.16
N LYS A 90 -0.34 9.74 -10.15
CA LYS A 90 -0.77 11.05 -10.67
C LYS A 90 -0.92 10.96 -12.18
N ALA A 91 -2.08 11.33 -12.69
CA ALA A 91 -2.34 11.33 -14.12
C ALA A 91 -3.15 12.55 -14.52
N THR A 92 -2.65 13.35 -15.47
CA THR A 92 -3.34 14.54 -15.99
C THR A 92 -4.59 14.19 -16.80
N ASP A 93 -4.66 12.95 -17.29
CA ASP A 93 -5.78 12.39 -18.03
C ASP A 93 -6.89 11.82 -17.13
N GLY A 94 -6.75 11.93 -15.80
CA GLY A 94 -7.70 11.38 -14.82
C GLY A 94 -7.66 9.86 -14.66
N LYS A 95 -6.79 9.14 -15.39
CA LYS A 95 -6.62 7.69 -15.31
C LYS A 95 -5.52 7.32 -14.33
N ASP A 96 -5.75 7.67 -13.07
CA ASP A 96 -4.86 7.35 -11.96
C ASP A 96 -5.07 5.91 -11.45
N SER A 97 -4.41 5.60 -10.35
CA SER A 97 -4.53 4.34 -9.62
C SER A 97 -5.97 3.88 -9.34
N ARG A 98 -6.92 4.78 -9.07
CA ARG A 98 -8.32 4.44 -8.79
C ARG A 98 -9.02 3.95 -10.05
N TYR A 99 -8.76 4.61 -11.18
CA TYR A 99 -9.27 4.17 -12.48
C TYR A 99 -8.76 2.77 -12.81
N TRP A 100 -7.44 2.53 -12.68
CA TRP A 100 -6.86 1.24 -13.06
C TRP A 100 -7.29 0.08 -12.14
N ILE A 101 -7.47 0.32 -10.84
CA ILE A 101 -7.99 -0.72 -9.95
C ILE A 101 -9.46 -1.03 -10.25
N GLU A 102 -10.26 -0.05 -10.64
CA GLU A 102 -11.66 -0.28 -11.07
C GLU A 102 -11.71 -1.18 -12.30
N VAL A 103 -10.91 -0.87 -13.34
CA VAL A 103 -10.81 -1.70 -14.55
C VAL A 103 -10.34 -3.12 -14.22
N ALA A 104 -9.34 -3.27 -13.34
CA ALA A 104 -8.84 -4.57 -12.90
C ALA A 104 -9.92 -5.38 -12.16
N ILE A 105 -10.70 -4.74 -11.28
CA ILE A 105 -11.80 -5.38 -10.55
C ILE A 105 -12.90 -5.83 -11.50
N SER A 106 -13.28 -5.00 -12.49
CA SER A 106 -14.26 -5.39 -13.51
C SER A 106 -13.82 -6.65 -14.26
N LEU A 107 -12.55 -6.73 -14.67
CA LEU A 107 -12.01 -7.93 -15.32
C LEU A 107 -11.99 -9.14 -14.37
N ALA A 108 -11.54 -8.96 -13.13
CA ALA A 108 -11.52 -10.02 -12.13
C ALA A 108 -12.92 -10.60 -11.83
N LEU A 109 -13.96 -9.74 -11.80
CA LEU A 109 -15.36 -10.16 -11.65
C LEU A 109 -15.84 -10.96 -12.85
N MET A 110 -15.55 -10.50 -14.07
CA MET A 110 -15.90 -11.24 -15.31
C MET A 110 -15.24 -12.61 -15.37
N MET A 111 -14.03 -12.74 -14.84
CA MET A 111 -13.30 -14.02 -14.75
C MET A 111 -13.80 -14.92 -13.60
N GLY A 112 -14.66 -14.43 -12.70
CA GLY A 112 -15.06 -15.16 -11.50
C GLY A 112 -13.92 -15.35 -10.49
N LEU A 113 -12.90 -14.49 -10.51
CA LEU A 113 -11.67 -14.64 -9.72
C LEU A 113 -11.93 -14.60 -8.20
N PHE A 114 -12.94 -13.86 -7.76
CA PHE A 114 -13.23 -13.67 -6.33
C PHE A 114 -13.99 -14.82 -5.68
N ARG A 115 -13.89 -16.02 -6.25
CA ARG A 115 -14.46 -17.26 -5.71
C ARG A 115 -13.40 -18.35 -5.75
N ASP A 116 -13.31 -19.15 -4.70
CA ASP A 116 -12.46 -20.34 -4.71
C ASP A 116 -12.93 -21.32 -5.81
N LEU A 117 -11.96 -21.87 -6.56
CA LEU A 117 -12.24 -22.87 -7.59
C LEU A 117 -12.63 -24.21 -6.95
N PRO A 118 -13.62 -24.94 -7.50
CA PRO A 118 -13.94 -26.27 -7.01
C PRO A 118 -12.74 -27.22 -7.13
N THR A 119 -12.53 -28.06 -6.12
CA THR A 119 -11.38 -28.97 -5.96
C THR A 119 -11.12 -29.89 -7.16
N GLY A 120 -12.12 -30.14 -8.02
CA GLY A 120 -12.01 -30.96 -9.22
C GLY A 120 -11.39 -30.28 -10.46
N TYR A 121 -11.33 -28.94 -10.51
CA TYR A 121 -10.74 -28.18 -11.63
C TYR A 121 -9.22 -27.94 -11.45
N ALA A 122 -8.66 -28.37 -10.31
CA ALA A 122 -7.32 -28.05 -9.84
C ALA A 122 -6.16 -28.66 -10.67
N ARG A 123 -6.42 -29.64 -11.55
CA ARG A 123 -5.35 -30.44 -12.16
C ARG A 123 -4.53 -29.69 -13.22
N HIS A 124 -5.04 -28.56 -13.73
CA HIS A 124 -4.38 -27.76 -14.78
C HIS A 124 -4.27 -26.25 -14.46
N TYR A 125 -4.94 -25.77 -13.41
CA TYR A 125 -4.98 -24.34 -13.06
C TYR A 125 -4.23 -24.09 -11.75
N ASN A 126 -3.27 -23.16 -11.76
CA ASN A 126 -2.46 -22.84 -10.58
C ASN A 126 -3.30 -22.09 -9.52
N GLN A 127 -3.97 -22.86 -8.66
CA GLN A 127 -4.85 -22.34 -7.59
C GLN A 127 -4.11 -21.38 -6.64
N LYS A 128 -2.83 -21.63 -6.38
CA LYS A 128 -2.00 -20.75 -5.56
C LYS A 128 -1.85 -19.37 -6.21
N LEU A 129 -1.54 -19.34 -7.51
CA LEU A 129 -1.45 -18.09 -8.27
C LEU A 129 -2.79 -17.36 -8.34
N HIS A 130 -3.90 -18.09 -8.56
CA HIS A 130 -5.25 -17.52 -8.51
C HIS A 130 -5.49 -16.78 -7.21
N ARG A 131 -5.28 -17.45 -6.08
CA ARG A 131 -5.52 -16.89 -4.75
C ARG A 131 -4.64 -15.68 -4.48
N ARG A 132 -3.36 -15.75 -4.83
CA ARG A 132 -2.43 -14.61 -4.72
C ARG A 132 -2.89 -13.40 -5.53
N ILE A 133 -3.35 -13.59 -6.77
CA ILE A 133 -3.85 -12.48 -7.61
C ILE A 133 -5.17 -11.91 -7.05
N ALA A 134 -6.10 -12.76 -6.61
CA ALA A 134 -7.36 -12.35 -6.00
C ALA A 134 -7.13 -11.47 -4.76
N TRP A 135 -6.29 -11.92 -3.84
CA TRP A 135 -5.93 -11.16 -2.65
C TRP A 135 -5.08 -9.92 -2.97
N THR A 136 -4.26 -9.96 -4.01
CA THR A 136 -3.55 -8.76 -4.47
C THR A 136 -4.52 -7.68 -4.94
N CYS A 137 -5.56 -8.05 -5.69
CA CYS A 137 -6.63 -7.14 -6.09
C CYS A 137 -7.36 -6.57 -4.86
N TYR A 138 -7.69 -7.43 -3.89
CA TYR A 138 -8.34 -7.02 -2.63
C TYR A 138 -7.50 -6.02 -1.83
N MET A 139 -6.22 -6.29 -1.67
CA MET A 139 -5.28 -5.41 -0.97
C MET A 139 -5.09 -4.10 -1.70
N ALA A 140 -4.91 -4.12 -3.03
CA ALA A 140 -4.75 -2.92 -3.83
C ALA A 140 -5.96 -1.97 -3.70
N ASP A 141 -7.19 -2.49 -3.85
CA ASP A 141 -8.43 -1.73 -3.63
C ASP A 141 -8.48 -1.13 -2.22
N SER A 142 -8.13 -1.93 -1.20
CA SER A 142 -8.16 -1.48 0.20
C SER A 142 -7.16 -0.35 0.48
N LEU A 143 -5.93 -0.47 0.00
CA LEU A 143 -4.87 0.52 0.24
C LEU A 143 -5.09 1.79 -0.59
N ILE A 144 -5.56 1.67 -1.83
CA ILE A 144 -5.95 2.82 -2.66
C ILE A 144 -7.11 3.57 -2.00
N SER A 145 -8.14 2.86 -1.54
CA SER A 145 -9.28 3.48 -0.84
C SER A 145 -8.88 4.14 0.47
N LEU A 146 -7.97 3.53 1.25
CA LEU A 146 -7.41 4.16 2.44
C LEU A 146 -6.69 5.46 2.11
N ARG A 147 -5.85 5.45 1.07
CA ARG A 147 -5.10 6.66 0.64
C ARG A 147 -6.02 7.77 0.16
N LEU A 148 -7.04 7.43 -0.63
CA LEU A 148 -7.98 8.39 -1.21
C LEU A 148 -9.14 8.74 -0.28
N ARG A 149 -9.19 8.17 0.94
CA ARG A 149 -10.27 8.36 1.92
C ARG A 149 -11.66 8.09 1.34
N CYS A 150 -11.78 7.05 0.53
CA CYS A 150 -13.02 6.64 -0.12
C CYS A 150 -13.40 5.19 0.21
N LEU A 151 -14.58 4.75 -0.24
CA LEU A 151 -15.00 3.36 -0.04
C LEU A 151 -14.30 2.40 -1.04
N PRO A 152 -13.92 1.19 -0.59
CA PRO A 152 -13.47 0.10 -1.45
C PRO A 152 -14.52 -0.27 -2.50
N LEU A 153 -14.07 -0.65 -3.70
CA LEU A 153 -14.94 -1.05 -4.81
C LEU A 153 -15.44 -2.49 -4.66
N ILE A 154 -14.58 -3.40 -4.21
CA ILE A 154 -14.97 -4.81 -4.03
C ILE A 154 -15.91 -4.89 -2.84
N ARG A 155 -17.12 -5.42 -3.03
CA ARG A 155 -18.04 -5.63 -1.91
C ARG A 155 -17.66 -6.88 -1.15
N SER A 156 -17.88 -6.88 0.17
CA SER A 156 -17.59 -8.06 1.01
C SER A 156 -18.35 -9.31 0.59
N VAL A 157 -19.53 -9.16 -0.02
CA VAL A 157 -20.35 -10.28 -0.51
C VAL A 157 -19.83 -10.90 -1.80
N ASP A 158 -19.04 -10.15 -2.57
CA ASP A 158 -18.52 -10.60 -3.87
C ASP A 158 -17.18 -11.32 -3.73
N PHE A 159 -16.52 -11.18 -2.57
CA PHE A 159 -15.20 -11.76 -2.30
C PHE A 159 -15.28 -12.97 -1.37
N ASN A 160 -15.27 -14.15 -1.97
CA ASN A 160 -15.31 -15.44 -1.29
C ASN A 160 -14.10 -16.30 -1.67
N VAL A 161 -12.90 -15.85 -1.25
CA VAL A 161 -11.64 -16.55 -1.44
C VAL A 161 -11.04 -16.82 -0.07
N SER A 162 -10.60 -18.05 0.18
CA SER A 162 -9.94 -18.44 1.42
C SER A 162 -8.71 -17.56 1.69
N MET A 163 -8.45 -17.28 2.98
CA MET A 163 -7.29 -16.46 3.39
C MET A 163 -5.98 -17.05 2.86
N LEU A 164 -5.05 -16.18 2.46
CA LEU A 164 -3.70 -16.57 2.05
C LEU A 164 -2.98 -17.30 3.18
N THR A 165 -2.17 -18.30 2.82
CA THR A 165 -1.19 -18.95 3.70
C THR A 165 0.20 -18.91 3.07
N GLU A 166 1.25 -19.21 3.84
CA GLU A 166 2.63 -19.31 3.32
C GLU A 166 2.71 -20.28 2.12
N ASP A 167 1.92 -21.36 2.14
CA ASP A 167 1.89 -22.38 1.09
C ASP A 167 1.41 -21.86 -0.27
N ASP A 168 0.71 -20.73 -0.32
CA ASP A 168 0.28 -20.09 -1.56
C ASP A 168 1.45 -19.42 -2.30
N PHE A 169 2.61 -19.25 -1.65
CA PHE A 169 3.79 -18.59 -2.20
C PHE A 169 4.84 -19.60 -2.64
N ASP A 170 5.27 -19.51 -3.90
CA ASP A 170 6.37 -20.33 -4.41
C ASP A 170 7.70 -19.79 -3.89
N VAL A 171 8.40 -20.65 -3.15
CA VAL A 171 9.72 -20.36 -2.58
C VAL A 171 10.77 -21.15 -3.36
N GLY A 172 11.91 -20.52 -3.67
CA GLY A 172 13.02 -21.23 -4.32
C GLY A 172 14.20 -20.34 -4.64
N ASN A 173 15.28 -20.94 -5.15
CA ASN A 173 16.52 -20.24 -5.47
C ASN A 173 16.80 -20.33 -6.99
N ILE A 174 17.38 -19.28 -7.56
CA ILE A 174 17.90 -19.28 -8.94
C ILE A 174 19.42 -19.49 -8.87
N SER A 175 19.97 -20.33 -9.76
CA SER A 175 21.41 -20.60 -9.84
C SER A 175 22.24 -19.30 -9.98
N MET A 176 23.40 -19.28 -9.32
CA MET A 176 24.37 -18.16 -9.31
C MET A 176 24.86 -17.75 -10.72
N GLU A 177 24.66 -18.60 -11.73
CA GLU A 177 25.12 -18.39 -13.10
C GLU A 177 24.27 -17.38 -13.91
N SER A 178 23.13 -16.94 -13.39
CA SER A 178 22.30 -15.94 -14.08
C SER A 178 22.94 -14.54 -13.99
N GLN A 179 23.60 -14.12 -15.07
CA GLN A 179 24.30 -12.83 -15.21
C GLN A 179 23.39 -11.59 -15.14
N LEU A 180 22.06 -11.77 -15.10
CA LEU A 180 21.08 -10.68 -15.12
C LEU A 180 20.80 -10.06 -13.75
N LEU A 181 21.12 -10.77 -12.67
CA LEU A 181 20.75 -10.33 -11.32
C LEU A 181 21.93 -9.65 -10.64
N LEU A 182 21.74 -8.37 -10.31
CA LEU A 182 22.72 -7.60 -9.52
C LEU A 182 23.04 -8.34 -8.21
N PRO A 183 24.32 -8.31 -7.75
CA PRO A 183 24.72 -8.91 -6.48
C PRO A 183 23.90 -8.46 -5.27
N ARG A 184 23.28 -7.27 -5.34
CA ARG A 184 22.43 -6.68 -4.31
C ARG A 184 21.00 -7.26 -4.25
N CYS A 185 20.59 -8.10 -5.21
CA CYS A 185 19.28 -8.75 -5.17
C CYS A 185 19.31 -9.94 -4.19
N THR A 186 19.02 -9.68 -2.91
CA THR A 186 19.03 -10.69 -1.84
C THR A 186 17.76 -11.55 -1.82
N PHE A 187 16.62 -11.00 -2.25
CA PHE A 187 15.32 -11.70 -2.27
C PHE A 187 15.37 -13.06 -2.99
N ILE A 188 15.94 -13.07 -4.20
CA ILE A 188 15.99 -14.27 -5.06
C ILE A 188 16.88 -15.38 -4.45
N ARG A 189 17.79 -15.00 -3.54
CA ARG A 189 18.84 -15.87 -3.01
C ARG A 189 18.58 -16.33 -1.57
N CYS A 190 17.72 -15.62 -0.83
CA CYS A 190 17.46 -15.89 0.58
C CYS A 190 16.06 -16.48 0.78
N LEU A 191 16.00 -17.79 1.01
CA LEU A 191 14.75 -18.52 1.26
C LEU A 191 14.00 -17.95 2.48
N GLU A 192 14.74 -17.60 3.53
CA GLU A 192 14.18 -16.99 4.74
C GLU A 192 13.50 -15.66 4.42
N SER A 193 14.14 -14.78 3.62
CA SER A 193 13.51 -13.52 3.21
C SER A 193 12.22 -13.73 2.40
N GLN A 194 12.17 -14.75 1.55
CA GLN A 194 10.98 -15.08 0.77
C GLN A 194 9.82 -15.50 1.68
N LYS A 195 10.09 -16.33 2.69
CA LYS A 195 9.11 -16.74 3.70
C LYS A 195 8.62 -15.57 4.55
N CYS A 196 9.55 -14.75 5.05
CA CYS A 196 9.22 -13.55 5.81
C CYS A 196 8.29 -12.61 5.01
N LEU A 197 8.55 -12.42 3.72
CA LEU A 197 7.71 -11.60 2.85
C LEU A 197 6.34 -12.23 2.57
N ALA A 198 6.26 -13.56 2.51
CA ALA A 198 4.98 -14.27 2.41
C ALA A 198 4.13 -14.02 3.68
N ASP A 199 4.71 -14.18 4.87
CA ASP A 199 4.03 -13.90 6.15
C ASP A 199 3.58 -12.45 6.25
N ILE A 200 4.46 -11.49 5.91
CA ILE A 200 4.11 -10.06 5.88
C ILE A 200 2.96 -9.80 4.90
N CYS A 201 2.95 -10.46 3.74
CA CYS A 201 1.86 -10.34 2.77
C CYS A 201 0.54 -10.89 3.31
N VAL A 202 0.55 -12.03 4.01
CA VAL A 202 -0.62 -12.59 4.68
C VAL A 202 -1.14 -11.63 5.76
N SER A 203 -0.24 -11.12 6.62
CA SER A 203 -0.61 -10.13 7.64
C SER A 203 -1.17 -8.84 7.03
N GLN A 204 -0.65 -8.38 5.90
CA GLN A 204 -1.18 -7.22 5.17
C GLN A 204 -2.57 -7.48 4.59
N ALA A 205 -2.84 -8.69 4.07
CA ALA A 205 -4.16 -9.09 3.59
C ALA A 205 -5.19 -9.08 4.73
N GLN A 206 -4.81 -9.58 5.91
CA GLN A 206 -5.64 -9.53 7.12
C GLN A 206 -5.88 -8.08 7.57
N LEU A 207 -4.86 -7.23 7.56
CA LEU A 207 -5.01 -5.80 7.89
C LEU A 207 -5.99 -5.09 6.94
N CYS A 208 -5.99 -5.47 5.65
CA CYS A 208 -6.93 -4.94 4.67
C CYS A 208 -8.40 -5.24 5.01
N LEU A 209 -8.70 -6.35 5.71
CA LEU A 209 -10.05 -6.60 6.25
C LEU A 209 -10.43 -5.52 7.29
N CYS A 210 -9.50 -5.17 8.18
CA CYS A 210 -9.69 -4.12 9.17
C CYS A 210 -9.82 -2.74 8.53
N ILE A 211 -8.97 -2.41 7.54
CA ILE A 211 -9.03 -1.16 6.76
C ILE A 211 -10.46 -0.93 6.24
N ARG A 212 -11.04 -1.95 5.61
CA ARG A 212 -12.37 -1.84 5.00
C ARG A 212 -13.47 -1.63 6.05
N ARG A 213 -13.36 -2.25 7.23
CA ARG A 213 -14.30 -1.99 8.34
C ARG A 213 -14.22 -0.52 8.77
N VAL A 214 -13.01 -0.01 8.98
CA VAL A 214 -12.77 1.39 9.39
C VAL A 214 -13.30 2.37 8.36
N LEU A 215 -13.03 2.15 7.06
CA LEU A 215 -13.53 3.03 5.99
C LEU A 215 -15.07 3.06 5.91
N ASN A 216 -15.73 1.92 6.14
CA ASN A 216 -17.19 1.87 6.22
C ASN A 216 -17.75 2.65 7.42
N VAL A 217 -17.07 2.60 8.57
CA VAL A 217 -17.43 3.42 9.74
C VAL A 217 -17.31 4.91 9.42
N GLN A 218 -16.21 5.33 8.81
CA GLN A 218 -15.98 6.74 8.47
C GLN A 218 -16.98 7.27 7.43
N ALA A 219 -17.33 6.46 6.42
CA ALA A 219 -18.33 6.85 5.43
C ALA A 219 -19.71 7.13 6.07
N ARG A 220 -20.10 6.33 7.07
CA ARG A 220 -21.36 6.54 7.83
C ARG A 220 -21.32 7.85 8.62
N CYS A 221 -20.20 8.16 9.27
CA CYS A 221 -20.02 9.41 10.00
C CYS A 221 -20.22 10.65 9.11
N ASN A 222 -19.59 10.63 7.92
CA ASN A 222 -19.69 11.75 6.97
C ASN A 222 -21.12 11.94 6.45
N SER A 223 -21.85 10.84 6.22
CA SER A 223 -23.25 10.91 5.76
C SER A 223 -24.20 11.54 6.80
N THR A 224 -23.98 11.30 8.10
CA THR A 224 -24.80 11.90 9.17
C THR A 224 -24.53 13.40 9.37
N GLY A 225 -23.31 13.87 9.08
CA GLY A 225 -22.98 15.30 9.15
C GLY A 225 -23.62 16.13 8.03
N ILE A 226 -23.79 15.55 6.84
CA ILE A 226 -24.39 16.22 5.68
C ILE A 226 -25.93 16.25 5.77
N SER A 227 -26.55 15.25 6.40
CA SER A 227 -28.01 15.18 6.56
C SER A 227 -28.58 16.12 7.65
N ALA A 228 -27.73 16.70 8.50
CA ALA A 228 -28.18 17.63 9.54
C ALA A 228 -28.69 18.97 8.98
N ASP A 229 -28.31 19.32 7.75
CA ASP A 229 -28.70 20.58 7.08
C ASP A 229 -29.90 20.44 6.13
N ALA A 230 -30.49 19.25 5.99
CA ALA A 230 -31.63 19.01 5.10
C ALA A 230 -32.89 18.59 5.87
N ILE A 231 -33.78 19.57 6.07
CA ILE A 231 -35.24 19.50 6.35
C ILE A 231 -35.71 18.33 7.22
N ALA A 232 -36.11 18.70 8.44
CA ALA A 232 -36.74 17.87 9.47
C ALA A 232 -37.84 16.93 8.93
N THR A 233 -37.51 15.64 8.92
CA THR A 233 -38.47 14.54 9.08
C THR A 233 -38.05 13.81 10.36
N PRO A 234 -38.93 13.46 11.30
CA PRO A 234 -38.50 12.88 12.57
C PRO A 234 -37.81 11.53 12.31
N PRO A 235 -36.56 11.34 12.77
CA PRO A 235 -35.88 10.07 12.59
C PRO A 235 -36.53 9.03 13.52
N ASP A 236 -36.75 7.84 12.98
CA ASP A 236 -36.94 6.64 13.80
C ASP A 236 -35.84 6.58 14.86
N SER A 237 -36.25 6.52 16.14
CA SER A 237 -35.43 6.47 17.37
C SER A 237 -33.94 6.88 17.22
N PRO A 238 -33.56 8.15 17.47
CA PRO A 238 -32.18 8.63 17.34
C PRO A 238 -31.14 7.83 18.16
N ASN A 239 -31.55 7.17 19.24
CA ASN A 239 -30.68 6.36 20.08
C ASN A 239 -30.18 5.07 19.42
N LYS A 240 -30.92 4.48 18.47
CA LYS A 240 -30.54 3.21 17.84
C LYS A 240 -29.40 3.39 16.85
N HIS A 241 -29.48 4.41 15.99
CA HIS A 241 -28.44 4.73 15.01
C HIS A 241 -27.10 5.12 15.68
N HIS A 242 -27.16 5.86 16.78
CA HIS A 242 -25.95 6.20 17.55
C HIS A 242 -25.33 4.95 18.20
N SER A 243 -26.16 4.08 18.79
CA SER A 243 -25.71 2.81 19.38
C SER A 243 -25.06 1.88 18.35
N ASP A 244 -25.67 1.73 17.16
CA ASP A 244 -25.14 0.90 16.07
C ASP A 244 -23.82 1.45 15.52
N TYR A 245 -23.67 2.76 15.48
CA TYR A 245 -22.45 3.43 15.06
C TYR A 245 -21.31 3.26 16.07
N LEU A 246 -21.56 3.50 17.36
CA LEU A 246 -20.58 3.24 18.43
C LEU A 246 -20.16 1.77 18.46
N THR A 247 -21.11 0.85 18.28
CA THR A 247 -20.84 -0.58 18.17
C THR A 247 -19.90 -0.88 16.99
N SER A 248 -20.13 -0.23 15.84
CA SER A 248 -19.28 -0.39 14.65
C SER A 248 -17.85 0.10 14.89
N ILE A 249 -17.66 1.19 15.64
CA ILE A 249 -16.34 1.70 16.02
C ILE A 249 -15.65 0.72 16.97
N TRP A 250 -16.35 0.25 18.01
CA TRP A 250 -15.80 -0.71 18.96
C TRP A 250 -15.39 -2.02 18.29
N MET A 251 -16.22 -2.54 17.38
CA MET A 251 -15.90 -3.70 16.55
C MET A 251 -14.65 -3.48 15.71
N SER A 252 -14.48 -2.28 15.14
CA SER A 252 -13.30 -1.94 14.32
C SER A 252 -12.04 -1.82 15.17
N GLN A 253 -12.13 -1.19 16.35
CA GLN A 253 -11.04 -1.11 17.32
C GLN A 253 -10.62 -2.51 17.79
N LYS A 254 -11.59 -3.35 18.15
CA LYS A 254 -11.33 -4.72 18.58
C LYS A 254 -10.64 -5.50 17.46
N ALA A 255 -11.13 -5.42 16.23
CA ALA A 255 -10.52 -6.10 15.10
C ALA A 255 -9.06 -5.69 14.83
N LEU A 256 -8.74 -4.40 14.97
CA LEU A 256 -7.36 -3.91 14.87
C LEU A 256 -6.47 -4.44 15.99
N THR A 257 -7.00 -4.45 17.22
CA THR A 257 -6.29 -4.95 18.40
C THR A 257 -6.03 -6.45 18.29
N ASP A 258 -7.05 -7.22 17.91
CA ASP A 258 -6.95 -8.67 17.70
C ASP A 258 -5.96 -8.99 16.56
N TRP A 259 -5.94 -8.17 15.50
CA TRP A 259 -4.96 -8.29 14.42
C TRP A 259 -3.53 -8.05 14.92
N GLU A 260 -3.29 -6.99 15.69
CA GLU A 260 -1.97 -6.68 16.24
C GLU A 260 -1.45 -7.80 17.16
N TYR A 261 -2.32 -8.33 18.04
CA TYR A 261 -1.97 -9.45 18.93
C TYR A 261 -1.75 -10.79 18.21
N SER A 262 -2.34 -10.98 17.02
CA SER A 262 -2.20 -12.21 16.24
C SER A 262 -1.05 -12.18 15.23
N LEU A 263 -0.29 -11.09 15.17
CA LEU A 263 0.85 -10.98 14.27
C LEU A 263 1.92 -12.04 14.57
N PRO A 264 2.38 -12.80 13.55
CA PRO A 264 3.54 -13.68 13.69
C PRO A 264 4.78 -12.90 14.15
N PRO A 265 5.71 -13.50 14.91
CA PRO A 265 6.91 -12.83 15.41
C PRO A 265 7.70 -12.08 14.33
N ILE A 266 7.79 -12.64 13.12
CA ILE A 266 8.51 -12.02 11.99
C ILE A 266 7.86 -10.73 11.49
N CYS A 267 6.55 -10.59 11.66
CA CYS A 267 5.78 -9.41 11.27
C CYS A 267 5.73 -8.34 12.38
N GLN A 268 6.12 -8.69 13.61
CA GLN A 268 6.16 -7.75 14.74
C GLN A 268 7.36 -6.82 14.59
N ARG A 269 7.18 -5.54 14.92
CA ARG A 269 8.26 -4.55 14.84
C ARG A 269 9.27 -4.82 15.97
N PRO A 270 10.56 -5.02 15.67
CA PRO A 270 11.57 -5.26 16.69
C PRO A 270 11.81 -3.98 17.51
N PRO A 271 12.30 -4.08 18.75
CA PRO A 271 12.71 -2.92 19.53
C PRO A 271 13.81 -2.12 18.81
N THR A 272 13.79 -0.79 18.91
CA THR A 272 14.74 0.12 18.22
C THR A 272 16.22 -0.18 18.50
N ALA A 273 16.56 -0.82 19.62
CA ALA A 273 17.94 -1.21 19.96
C ALA A 273 18.45 -2.46 19.19
N PHE A 274 17.57 -3.20 18.50
CA PHE A 274 17.89 -4.50 17.89
C PHE A 274 18.59 -4.39 16.53
N TRP A 275 18.63 -3.19 15.93
CA TRP A 275 19.17 -2.97 14.58
C TRP A 275 20.70 -2.91 14.52
N ILE A 276 21.37 -2.72 15.67
CA ILE A 276 22.83 -2.70 15.75
C ILE A 276 23.34 -4.15 15.62
N GLY A 277 23.45 -4.64 14.38
CA GLY A 277 24.02 -5.95 14.06
C GLY A 277 23.07 -6.99 13.47
N SER A 278 21.80 -6.65 13.14
CA SER A 278 20.90 -7.61 12.49
C SER A 278 21.30 -7.82 11.03
N ASN A 279 21.51 -9.09 10.63
CA ASN A 279 21.78 -9.49 9.24
C ASN A 279 20.48 -9.59 8.43
N GLU A 280 19.45 -8.82 8.79
CA GLU A 280 18.14 -8.92 8.17
C GLU A 280 18.15 -8.31 6.77
N SER A 281 17.40 -8.93 5.85
CA SER A 281 17.30 -8.45 4.48
C SER A 281 16.56 -7.10 4.41
N PRO A 282 17.12 -6.08 3.75
CA PRO A 282 16.53 -4.73 3.74
C PRO A 282 15.11 -4.67 3.19
N ILE A 283 14.75 -5.56 2.26
CA ILE A 283 13.39 -5.66 1.71
C ILE A 283 12.38 -6.17 2.76
N VAL A 284 12.78 -7.09 3.64
CA VAL A 284 11.94 -7.58 4.74
C VAL A 284 11.70 -6.45 5.74
N THR A 285 12.78 -5.76 6.13
CA THR A 285 12.73 -4.59 7.00
C THR A 285 11.80 -3.51 6.44
N LEU A 286 11.92 -3.18 5.15
CA LEU A 286 11.05 -2.20 4.49
C LEU A 286 9.58 -2.62 4.55
N HIS A 287 9.25 -3.83 4.09
CA HIS A 287 7.86 -4.27 4.02
C HIS A 287 7.21 -4.42 5.41
N ARG A 288 7.97 -4.88 6.42
CA ARG A 288 7.48 -4.91 7.80
C ARG A 288 7.19 -3.52 8.33
N ASN A 289 8.08 -2.56 8.12
CA ASN A 289 7.85 -1.19 8.57
C ASN A 289 6.67 -0.54 7.84
N VAL A 290 6.52 -0.77 6.54
CA VAL A 290 5.34 -0.32 5.77
C VAL A 290 4.04 -0.91 6.34
N LEU A 291 4.03 -2.18 6.74
CA LEU A 291 2.87 -2.82 7.37
C LEU A 291 2.44 -2.05 8.64
N HIS A 292 3.40 -1.69 9.49
CA HIS A 292 3.15 -0.92 10.71
C HIS A 292 2.77 0.53 10.42
N MET A 293 3.38 1.20 9.43
CA MET A 293 2.95 2.54 9.01
C MET A 293 1.49 2.53 8.54
N VAL A 294 1.07 1.52 7.77
CA VAL A 294 -0.32 1.36 7.33
C VAL A 294 -1.23 1.14 8.53
N TYR A 295 -0.87 0.25 9.47
CA TYR A 295 -1.63 0.04 10.70
C TYR A 295 -1.86 1.34 11.48
N GLN A 296 -0.79 2.11 11.73
CA GLN A 296 -0.89 3.40 12.42
C GLN A 296 -1.73 4.41 11.62
N GLY A 297 -1.61 4.42 10.29
CA GLY A 297 -2.46 5.23 9.42
C GLY A 297 -3.95 4.90 9.58
N VAL A 298 -4.29 3.62 9.71
CA VAL A 298 -5.68 3.16 9.93
C VAL A 298 -6.18 3.56 11.32
N VAL A 299 -5.33 3.48 12.35
CA VAL A 299 -5.65 3.99 13.69
C VAL A 299 -5.98 5.47 13.64
N CYS A 300 -5.15 6.28 12.96
CA CYS A 300 -5.41 7.70 12.74
C CYS A 300 -6.77 7.95 12.04
N VAL A 301 -7.10 7.15 11.02
CA VAL A 301 -8.38 7.25 10.30
C VAL A 301 -9.56 6.88 11.20
N LEU A 302 -9.45 5.82 12.01
CA LEU A 302 -10.52 5.35 12.88
C LEU A 302 -10.92 6.40 13.91
N TYR A 303 -9.94 7.05 14.55
CA TYR A 303 -10.16 8.01 15.62
C TYR A 303 -10.43 9.44 15.15
N GLN A 304 -10.42 9.69 13.84
CA GLN A 304 -10.64 11.02 13.25
C GLN A 304 -11.99 11.64 13.62
N SER A 305 -13.01 10.84 13.91
CA SER A 305 -14.34 11.32 14.33
C SER A 305 -14.36 11.87 15.77
N GLN A 306 -13.28 11.74 16.54
CA GLN A 306 -13.09 12.31 17.88
C GLN A 306 -14.20 11.99 18.91
N ILE A 307 -14.87 10.85 18.74
CA ILE A 307 -16.03 10.49 19.58
C ILE A 307 -15.63 10.17 21.02
N PHE A 308 -14.44 9.61 21.22
CA PHE A 308 -13.92 9.31 22.56
C PHE A 308 -12.93 10.38 23.02
N GLN A 309 -12.90 10.64 24.33
CA GLN A 309 -11.93 11.54 24.96
C GLN A 309 -10.47 11.15 24.66
N SER A 310 -10.19 9.86 24.49
CA SER A 310 -8.86 9.33 24.16
C SER A 310 -8.52 9.33 22.66
N SER A 311 -9.45 9.76 21.79
CA SER A 311 -9.24 9.73 20.33
C SER A 311 -8.03 10.58 19.93
N THR A 312 -7.94 11.79 20.48
CA THR A 312 -6.84 12.72 20.19
C THR A 312 -5.49 12.15 20.62
N SER A 313 -5.38 11.59 21.83
CA SER A 313 -4.11 11.03 22.31
C SER A 313 -3.69 9.79 21.50
N ARG A 314 -4.64 8.94 21.08
CA ARG A 314 -4.35 7.80 20.20
C ARG A 314 -3.88 8.23 18.82
N MET A 315 -4.52 9.24 18.21
CA MET A 315 -4.09 9.80 16.93
C MET A 315 -2.68 10.39 17.01
N GLN A 316 -2.39 11.16 18.07
CA GLN A 316 -1.07 11.76 18.29
C GLN A 316 0.02 10.70 18.50
N HIS A 317 -0.26 9.65 19.27
CA HIS A 317 0.67 8.54 19.44
C HIS A 317 0.94 7.81 18.10
N ALA A 318 -0.11 7.49 17.34
CA ALA A 318 0.03 6.84 16.04
C ALA A 318 0.82 7.71 15.04
N ALA A 319 0.61 9.04 15.04
CA ALA A 319 1.37 9.99 14.22
C ALA A 319 2.86 10.02 14.58
N ARG A 320 3.20 10.01 15.87
CA ARG A 320 4.61 9.88 16.33
C ARG A 320 5.22 8.56 15.88
N GLN A 321 4.51 7.43 16.05
CA GLN A 321 5.01 6.14 15.57
C GLN A 321 5.29 6.12 14.06
N ILE A 322 4.43 6.74 13.24
CA ILE A 322 4.68 6.85 11.79
C ILE A 322 5.96 7.65 11.52
N THR A 323 6.15 8.75 12.25
CA THR A 323 7.33 9.63 12.10
C THR A 323 8.59 8.86 12.47
N GLU A 324 8.60 8.18 13.61
CA GLU A 324 9.71 7.32 14.07
C GLU A 324 10.03 6.19 13.08
N ILE A 325 9.02 5.49 12.55
CA ILE A 325 9.23 4.43 11.55
C ILE A 325 9.87 5.02 10.29
N ALA A 326 9.41 6.19 9.85
CA ALA A 326 9.90 6.82 8.63
C ALA A 326 11.34 7.35 8.80
N THR A 327 11.69 7.91 9.96
CA THR A 327 13.07 8.35 10.26
C THR A 327 14.01 7.15 10.33
N GLU A 328 13.62 6.05 10.98
CA GLU A 328 14.44 4.83 11.00
C GLU A 328 14.67 4.23 9.61
N LEU A 329 13.63 4.25 8.75
CA LEU A 329 13.78 3.81 7.35
C LEU A 329 14.73 4.72 6.56
N ASP A 330 14.76 6.01 6.88
CA ASP A 330 15.68 6.97 6.28
C ASP A 330 17.13 6.75 6.75
N ASP A 331 17.33 6.52 8.05
CA ASP A 331 18.64 6.17 8.63
C ASP A 331 19.21 4.88 8.02
N MET A 332 18.34 3.92 7.68
CA MET A 332 18.70 2.68 6.99
C MET A 332 18.87 2.84 5.46
N ASN A 333 18.71 4.04 4.91
CA ASN A 333 18.70 4.33 3.48
C ASN A 333 17.63 3.55 2.69
N LEU A 334 16.49 3.24 3.31
CA LEU A 334 15.37 2.51 2.69
C LEU A 334 14.19 3.40 2.32
N LEU A 335 14.17 4.66 2.77
CA LEU A 335 13.09 5.60 2.51
C LEU A 335 12.75 5.75 1.03
N HIS A 336 13.74 5.82 0.14
CA HIS A 336 13.53 5.94 -1.31
C HIS A 336 12.74 4.77 -1.94
N SER A 337 12.70 3.61 -1.28
CA SER A 337 11.94 2.44 -1.73
C SER A 337 10.52 2.40 -1.18
N LEU A 338 10.10 3.42 -0.42
CA LEU A 338 8.79 3.46 0.22
C LEU A 338 7.66 3.55 -0.82
N PRO A 339 6.63 2.69 -0.75
CA PRO A 339 5.47 2.80 -1.63
C PRO A 339 4.64 4.04 -1.27
N ILE A 340 3.80 4.50 -2.19
CA ILE A 340 3.01 5.72 -2.03
C ILE A 340 2.12 5.74 -0.78
N ILE A 341 1.66 4.56 -0.33
CA ILE A 341 0.88 4.46 0.91
C ILE A 341 1.71 4.87 2.14
N GLY A 342 3.01 4.59 2.16
CA GLY A 342 3.92 5.06 3.21
C GLY A 342 4.03 6.59 3.22
N SER A 343 4.24 7.22 2.05
CA SER A 343 4.23 8.69 1.93
C SER A 343 2.89 9.28 2.37
N THR A 344 1.79 8.60 2.07
CA THR A 344 0.45 9.00 2.52
C THR A 344 0.33 8.96 4.04
N THR A 345 0.88 7.93 4.69
CA THR A 345 0.86 7.84 6.16
C THR A 345 1.71 8.93 6.81
N ILE A 346 2.88 9.28 6.23
CA ILE A 346 3.69 10.43 6.68
C ILE A 346 2.86 11.73 6.57
N MET A 347 2.16 11.93 5.46
CA MET A 347 1.26 13.08 5.29
C MET A 347 0.14 13.10 6.35
N ILE A 348 -0.46 11.95 6.68
CA ILE A 348 -1.46 11.86 7.77
C ILE A 348 -0.84 12.28 9.11
N ALA A 349 0.37 11.81 9.42
CA ALA A 349 1.08 12.19 10.64
C ALA A 349 1.35 13.70 10.69
N MET A 350 1.83 14.30 9.60
CA MET A 350 2.05 15.75 9.50
C MET A 350 0.79 16.57 9.78
N ILE A 351 -0.36 16.17 9.24
CA ILE A 351 -1.63 16.87 9.47
C ILE A 351 -2.01 16.81 10.96
N ILE A 352 -1.81 15.66 11.61
CA ILE A 352 -2.10 15.48 13.04
C ILE A 352 -1.15 16.30 13.91
N HIS A 353 0.14 16.29 13.60
CA HIS A 353 1.14 17.10 14.32
C HIS A 353 0.85 18.59 14.18
N LEU A 354 0.47 19.06 12.98
CA LEU A 354 0.09 20.45 12.76
C LEU A 354 -1.14 20.85 13.60
N ALA A 355 -2.14 19.97 13.69
CA ALA A 355 -3.30 20.20 14.56
C ALA A 355 -2.92 20.19 16.05
N GLU A 356 -1.94 19.36 16.45
CA GLU A 356 -1.44 19.30 17.83
C GLU A 356 -0.68 20.58 18.22
N VAL A 357 0.13 21.17 17.33
CA VAL A 357 0.85 22.44 17.58
C VAL A 357 -0.10 23.57 17.96
N GLN A 358 -1.29 23.63 17.36
CA GLN A 358 -2.25 24.71 17.59
C GLN A 358 -2.90 24.68 18.98
N ILE A 359 -2.86 23.53 19.67
CA ILE A 359 -3.60 23.27 20.91
C ILE A 359 -2.64 23.00 22.09
N SER A 360 -1.34 22.85 21.81
CA SER A 360 -0.35 22.38 22.79
C SER A 360 0.29 23.51 23.62
N SER A 361 0.81 23.14 24.79
CA SER A 361 1.66 23.99 25.62
C SER A 361 3.02 24.26 24.95
N PRO A 362 3.74 25.35 25.29
CA PRO A 362 4.96 25.76 24.57
C PRO A 362 6.09 24.73 24.61
N VAL A 363 6.17 23.87 25.64
CA VAL A 363 7.17 22.79 25.72
C VAL A 363 6.84 21.69 24.71
N LYS A 364 5.60 21.20 24.73
CA LYS A 364 5.13 20.15 23.83
C LYS A 364 5.10 20.63 22.36
N GLN A 365 4.85 21.93 22.17
CA GLN A 365 4.91 22.56 20.86
C GLN A 365 6.28 22.43 20.19
N ARG A 366 7.40 22.55 20.94
CA ARG A 366 8.75 22.40 20.39
C ARG A 366 9.05 20.99 19.91
N GLU A 367 8.63 19.99 20.68
CA GLU A 367 8.76 18.58 20.29
C GLU A 367 7.98 18.31 19.00
N THR A 368 6.69 18.72 18.97
CA THR A 368 5.84 18.52 17.78
C THR A 368 6.34 19.30 16.56
N ILE A 369 6.94 20.49 16.71
CA ILE A 369 7.57 21.20 15.59
C ILE A 369 8.72 20.38 15.01
N THR A 370 9.57 19.79 15.86
CA THR A 370 10.67 18.91 15.43
C THR A 370 10.15 17.70 14.63
N ASP A 371 9.05 17.09 15.06
CA ASP A 371 8.41 15.97 14.35
C ASP A 371 7.92 16.40 12.96
N ILE A 372 7.37 17.62 12.85
CA ILE A 372 6.87 18.16 11.58
C ILE A 372 8.02 18.48 10.63
N GLU A 373 9.09 19.12 11.12
CA GLU A 373 10.30 19.40 10.34
C GLU A 373 10.91 18.10 9.81
N SER A 374 10.98 17.07 10.64
CA SER A 374 11.42 15.73 10.25
C SER A 374 10.56 15.16 9.13
N CYS A 375 9.23 15.19 9.28
CA CYS A 375 8.33 14.73 8.23
C CYS A 375 8.48 15.52 6.92
N ILE A 376 8.68 16.84 6.98
CA ILE A 376 8.90 17.67 5.79
C ILE A 376 10.16 17.21 5.06
N GLU A 377 11.24 16.97 5.78
CA GLU A 377 12.51 16.53 5.20
C GLU A 377 12.37 15.14 4.55
N LEU A 378 11.71 14.20 5.24
CA LEU A 378 11.39 12.89 4.68
C LEU A 378 10.55 13.00 3.40
N MET A 379 9.55 13.89 3.37
CA MET A 379 8.72 14.11 2.19
C MET A 379 9.49 14.73 1.02
N LYS A 380 10.46 15.61 1.27
CA LYS A 380 11.35 16.15 0.23
C LYS A 380 12.22 15.04 -0.39
N ARG A 381 12.72 14.11 0.42
CA ARG A 381 13.50 12.95 -0.08
C ARG A 381 12.66 11.98 -0.91
N LEU A 382 11.33 12.02 -0.77
CA LEU A 382 10.38 11.22 -1.53
C LEU A 382 9.79 11.97 -2.75
N GLN A 383 10.21 13.22 -2.99
CA GLN A 383 9.63 14.08 -4.01
C GLN A 383 9.79 13.54 -5.44
N ASP A 384 10.94 12.95 -5.74
CA ASP A 384 11.25 12.34 -7.04
C ASP A 384 10.47 11.03 -7.25
N VAL A 385 10.18 10.30 -6.18
CA VAL A 385 9.43 9.03 -6.22
C VAL A 385 7.92 9.27 -6.29
N HIS A 386 7.40 10.24 -5.53
CA HIS A 386 5.96 10.49 -5.34
C HIS A 386 5.60 11.97 -5.51
N SER A 387 5.83 12.51 -6.70
CA SER A 387 5.64 13.93 -7.03
C SER A 387 4.22 14.48 -6.76
N CYS A 388 3.20 13.63 -6.63
CA CYS A 388 1.86 14.03 -6.20
C CYS A 388 1.80 14.65 -4.81
N MET A 389 2.74 14.30 -3.93
CA MET A 389 2.72 14.73 -2.54
C MET A 389 3.27 16.14 -2.32
N ASN A 390 4.00 16.69 -3.31
CA ASN A 390 4.64 18.01 -3.22
C ASN A 390 3.66 19.13 -2.92
N ILE A 391 2.48 19.10 -3.54
CA ILE A 391 1.44 20.11 -3.35
C ILE A 391 1.03 20.17 -1.87
N VAL A 392 0.85 19.00 -1.24
CA VAL A 392 0.41 18.93 0.16
C VAL A 392 1.52 19.35 1.11
N THR A 393 2.77 18.95 0.85
CA THR A 393 3.91 19.42 1.65
C THR A 393 4.05 20.94 1.62
N HIS A 394 3.86 21.58 0.46
CA HIS A 394 3.86 23.05 0.35
C HIS A 394 2.72 23.71 1.13
N LEU A 395 1.50 23.13 1.10
CA LEU A 395 0.37 23.65 1.87
C LEU A 395 0.61 23.55 3.38
N ILE A 396 1.20 22.44 3.85
CA ILE A 396 1.53 22.25 5.28
C ILE A 396 2.63 23.23 5.70
N LEU A 397 3.67 23.42 4.88
CA LEU A 397 4.71 24.42 5.12
C LEU A 397 4.13 25.84 5.26
N ALA A 398 3.23 26.22 4.36
CA ALA A 398 2.56 27.52 4.43
C ALA A 398 1.68 27.66 5.68
N ALA A 399 1.07 26.57 6.15
CA ALA A 399 0.28 26.56 7.38
C ALA A 399 1.16 26.70 8.63
N LEU A 400 2.33 26.03 8.69
CA LEU A 400 3.28 26.15 9.80
C LEU A 400 3.81 27.57 9.95
N GLN A 401 4.17 28.22 8.84
CA GLN A 401 4.64 29.60 8.84
C GLN A 401 3.61 30.57 9.44
N LYS A 402 2.31 30.26 9.35
CA LYS A 402 1.25 31.04 9.99
C LYS A 402 1.11 30.75 11.49
N CYS A 403 1.47 29.55 11.93
CA CYS A 403 1.41 29.15 13.35
C CYS A 403 2.62 29.61 14.17
N SER A 404 3.73 29.98 13.51
CA SER A 404 4.93 30.53 14.13
C SER A 404 5.14 31.99 13.69
N PRO A 405 4.35 32.96 14.19
CA PRO A 405 4.69 34.36 13.99
C PRO A 405 6.00 34.64 14.73
N VAL A 406 6.93 35.28 14.00
CA VAL A 406 8.23 35.76 14.46
C VAL A 406 8.14 36.53 15.78
#